data_AF-A0AAU4UDB7-F1
#
_entry.id   AF-A0AAU4UDB7-F1
#
_cell.length_a   1.000
_cell.length_b   1.000
_cell.length_c   1.000
_cell.angle_alpha   90.00
_cell.angle_beta   90.00
_cell.angle_gamma   90.00
#
_symmetry.space_group_name_H-M   'P 1'
#
loop_
_entity.id
_entity.type
_entity.pdbx_description
1 polymer ?
#
loop_
_entity_poly.entity_id
_entity_poly.type
_entity_poly.pdbx_seq_one_letter_code
_entity_poly.pdbx_strand_id
1 'polypeptide(L)'
;MAICFELVVNFGDNAEAAQAAARIDPEPRVLHAGAHRIPLHRPMLAKAGSYIELSILPVAVSWHCGLDGSLSRFKLTAAELTELANQLYELLAQFHGYVVAKVGWDPESQLDPAELSDEWSNELNDGSIHGLVLSEKLYAELDLIADYEVFRPGYRWMPYRGEEPGNLTAD
;
A
#
# COMPACT_ATOMS: atom_id res chain seq x y z
N MET A 1 -11.01 -12.83 11.84
CA MET A 1 -10.40 -12.39 10.57
C MET A 1 -9.86 -11.00 10.82
N ALA A 2 -8.59 -10.75 10.49
CA ALA A 2 -8.03 -9.41 10.54
C ALA A 2 -8.44 -8.66 9.26
N ILE A 3 -8.54 -7.33 9.35
CA ILE A 3 -8.72 -6.43 8.21
C ILE A 3 -7.67 -5.33 8.40
N CYS A 4 -6.67 -5.30 7.54
CA CYS A 4 -5.47 -4.49 7.71
C CYS A 4 -5.52 -3.26 6.81
N PHE A 5 -5.27 -2.08 7.38
CA PHE A 5 -4.96 -0.90 6.61
C PHE A 5 -3.44 -0.78 6.51
N GLU A 6 -2.88 -0.88 5.32
CA GLU A 6 -1.43 -0.98 5.17
C GLU A 6 -0.94 -0.54 3.80
N LEU A 7 0.38 -0.26 3.74
CA LEU A 7 1.13 -0.20 2.49
C LEU A 7 1.72 -1.60 2.23
N VAL A 8 1.37 -2.17 1.09
CA VAL A 8 1.95 -3.43 0.61
C VAL A 8 2.79 -3.13 -0.63
N VAL A 9 3.94 -3.78 -0.72
CA VAL A 9 4.92 -3.59 -1.80
C VAL A 9 5.43 -4.95 -2.27
N ASN A 10 5.21 -5.24 -3.55
CA ASN A 10 5.75 -6.41 -4.23
C ASN A 10 7.09 -6.07 -4.89
N PHE A 11 8.16 -6.75 -4.48
CA PHE A 11 9.53 -6.59 -5.02
C PHE A 11 9.89 -7.61 -6.10
N GLY A 12 8.99 -8.49 -6.51
CA GLY A 12 9.30 -9.62 -7.36
C GLY A 12 10.35 -10.50 -6.70
N ASP A 13 11.46 -10.76 -7.40
CA ASP A 13 12.62 -11.50 -6.91
C ASP A 13 13.74 -10.60 -6.35
N ASN A 14 13.53 -9.27 -6.29
CA ASN A 14 14.55 -8.31 -5.89
C ASN A 14 14.74 -8.24 -4.36
N ALA A 15 15.41 -9.26 -3.82
CA ALA A 15 15.67 -9.38 -2.38
C ALA A 15 16.52 -8.23 -1.80
N GLU A 16 17.43 -7.66 -2.58
CA GLU A 16 18.27 -6.54 -2.12
C GLU A 16 17.42 -5.28 -1.89
N ALA A 17 16.57 -4.93 -2.84
CA ALA A 17 15.66 -3.81 -2.74
C ALA A 17 14.66 -3.99 -1.58
N ALA A 18 14.08 -5.19 -1.44
CA ALA A 18 13.16 -5.51 -0.36
C ALA A 18 13.82 -5.35 1.02
N GLN A 19 15.05 -5.85 1.18
CA GLN A 19 15.82 -5.68 2.41
C GLN A 19 16.20 -4.23 2.67
N ALA A 20 16.56 -3.47 1.63
CA ALA A 20 16.86 -2.05 1.77
C ALA A 20 15.64 -1.27 2.26
N ALA A 21 14.46 -1.54 1.69
CA ALA A 21 13.21 -0.93 2.11
C ALA A 21 12.82 -1.31 3.56
N ALA A 22 13.00 -2.58 3.95
CA ALA A 22 12.74 -3.02 5.32
C ALA A 22 13.67 -2.42 6.39
N ARG A 23 14.84 -1.93 5.97
CA ARG A 23 15.82 -1.27 6.85
C ARG A 23 15.62 0.24 6.94
N ILE A 24 14.74 0.83 6.13
CA ILE A 24 14.38 2.23 6.31
C ILE A 24 13.74 2.32 7.69
N ASP A 25 14.46 2.94 8.61
CA ASP A 25 14.05 3.05 10.00
C ASP A 25 12.74 3.84 10.05
N PRO A 26 11.61 3.19 10.40
CA PRO A 26 10.35 3.87 10.54
C PRO A 26 10.27 4.65 11.86
N GLU A 27 11.27 4.61 12.74
CA GLU A 27 11.20 5.30 14.02
C GLU A 27 11.79 6.74 14.00
N PRO A 28 11.06 7.73 14.54
CA PRO A 28 9.62 7.74 14.81
C PRO A 28 8.93 8.54 13.69
N ARG A 29 8.73 7.93 12.51
CA ARG A 29 7.69 8.36 11.58
C ARG A 29 6.34 8.04 12.23
N VAL A 30 5.96 8.97 13.09
CA VAL A 30 4.59 9.12 13.53
C VAL A 30 3.85 9.77 12.38
N LEU A 31 2.91 9.05 11.81
CA LEU A 31 1.99 9.59 10.82
C LEU A 31 0.90 10.39 11.52
N HIS A 32 0.34 11.35 10.81
CA HIS A 32 -0.71 12.23 11.32
C HIS A 32 -2.03 11.96 10.61
N ALA A 33 -3.11 11.86 11.37
CA ALA A 33 -4.46 11.69 10.81
C ALA A 33 -5.41 12.50 11.71
N GLY A 34 -5.81 13.68 11.25
CA GLY A 34 -6.49 14.66 12.08
C GLY A 34 -5.67 15.01 13.33
N ALA A 35 -6.25 14.78 14.51
CA ALA A 35 -5.56 15.01 15.79
C ALA A 35 -4.70 13.82 16.25
N HIS A 36 -4.74 12.70 15.51
CA HIS A 36 -4.06 11.46 15.89
C HIS A 36 -2.59 11.46 15.49
N ARG A 37 -1.79 10.83 16.33
CA ARG A 37 -0.37 10.55 16.13
C ARG A 37 -0.20 9.05 16.10
N ILE A 38 0.02 8.51 14.92
CA ILE A 38 -0.06 7.07 14.64
C ILE A 38 1.34 6.56 14.31
N PRO A 39 2.00 5.80 15.21
CA PRO A 39 3.28 5.18 14.90
C PRO A 39 3.12 4.08 13.84
N LEU A 40 4.23 3.70 13.22
CA LEU A 40 4.29 2.55 12.32
C LEU A 40 4.86 1.33 13.04
N HIS A 41 4.34 0.14 12.70
CA HIS A 41 5.02 -1.11 13.01
C HIS A 41 6.32 -1.21 12.22
N ARG A 42 7.22 -2.09 12.66
CA ARG A 42 8.41 -2.43 11.85
C ARG A 42 7.95 -3.08 10.53
N PRO A 43 8.54 -2.69 9.39
CA PRO A 43 8.24 -3.30 8.10
C PRO A 43 8.43 -4.80 8.16
N MET A 44 7.46 -5.53 7.62
CA MET A 44 7.45 -6.99 7.64
C MET A 44 7.74 -7.51 6.25
N LEU A 45 8.81 -8.30 6.12
CA LEU A 45 9.11 -9.02 4.88
C LEU A 45 8.53 -10.41 4.93
N ALA A 46 7.86 -10.81 3.85
CA ALA A 46 7.36 -12.15 3.64
C ALA A 46 7.65 -12.61 2.21
N LYS A 47 7.55 -13.93 1.99
CA LYS A 47 7.47 -14.50 0.65
C LYS A 47 6.00 -14.81 0.36
N ALA A 48 5.42 -14.12 -0.61
CA ALA A 48 4.05 -14.31 -1.06
C ALA A 48 4.08 -14.99 -2.42
N GLY A 49 3.81 -16.30 -2.43
CA GLY A 49 3.89 -17.12 -3.64
C GLY A 49 5.27 -17.04 -4.32
N SER A 50 5.32 -16.36 -5.47
CA SER A 50 6.51 -16.21 -6.31
C SER A 50 7.36 -14.98 -5.98
N TYR A 51 6.86 -14.03 -5.19
CA TYR A 51 7.51 -12.74 -4.95
C TYR A 51 7.81 -12.45 -3.48
N ILE A 52 8.65 -11.44 -3.26
CA ILE A 52 8.99 -10.89 -1.96
C ILE A 52 8.07 -9.70 -1.70
N GLU A 53 7.36 -9.75 -0.58
CA GLU A 53 6.41 -8.74 -0.16
C GLU A 53 6.94 -8.00 1.07
N LEU A 54 6.70 -6.69 1.11
CA LEU A 54 6.88 -5.85 2.28
C LEU A 54 5.54 -5.24 2.69
N SER A 55 5.17 -5.45 3.96
CA SER A 55 4.00 -4.82 4.59
C SER A 55 4.44 -3.76 5.60
N ILE A 56 3.82 -2.59 5.55
CA ILE A 56 4.00 -1.50 6.51
C ILE A 56 2.64 -1.07 7.05
N LEU A 57 2.45 -1.31 8.35
CA LEU A 57 1.16 -1.13 9.02
C LEU A 57 1.22 0.01 10.05
N PRO A 58 0.28 0.97 10.01
CA PRO A 58 0.05 1.89 11.11
C PRO A 58 -0.48 1.17 12.35
N VAL A 59 0.08 1.51 13.51
CA VAL A 59 -0.27 0.89 14.79
C VAL A 59 -1.69 1.23 15.19
N ALA A 60 -2.46 0.22 15.60
CA ALA A 60 -3.82 0.34 16.11
C ALA A 60 -4.82 0.99 15.14
N VAL A 61 -4.62 0.88 13.82
CA VAL A 61 -5.61 1.32 12.81
C VAL A 61 -6.44 0.13 12.30
N SER A 62 -5.77 -0.99 12.08
CA SER A 62 -6.34 -2.23 11.57
C SER A 62 -7.30 -2.92 12.55
N TRP A 63 -8.20 -3.75 12.04
CA TRP A 63 -9.10 -4.57 12.84
C TRP A 63 -8.47 -5.93 13.15
N HIS A 64 -8.47 -6.31 14.43
CA HIS A 64 -7.94 -7.60 14.90
C HIS A 64 -6.49 -7.90 14.44
N CYS A 65 -5.68 -6.86 14.18
CA CYS A 65 -4.28 -7.04 13.82
C CYS A 65 -3.50 -7.60 15.02
N GLY A 66 -2.90 -8.77 14.85
CA GLY A 66 -2.15 -9.44 15.92
C GLY A 66 -0.97 -8.64 16.44
N LEU A 67 -0.40 -7.74 15.63
CA LEU A 67 0.73 -6.87 16.00
C LEU A 67 0.34 -5.82 17.05
N ASP A 68 -0.93 -5.42 17.08
CA ASP A 68 -1.43 -4.41 18.02
C ASP A 68 -1.69 -5.00 19.42
N GLY A 69 -1.75 -6.33 19.55
CA GLY A 69 -1.99 -7.01 20.81
C GLY A 69 -3.32 -6.58 21.45
N SER A 70 -3.25 -5.87 22.58
CA SER A 70 -4.42 -5.36 23.32
C SER A 70 -4.68 -3.87 23.13
N LEU A 71 -3.96 -3.20 22.21
CA LEU A 71 -4.15 -1.77 21.96
C LEU A 71 -5.57 -1.50 21.45
N SER A 72 -6.14 -0.39 21.92
CA SER A 72 -7.43 0.08 21.42
C SER A 72 -7.24 0.75 20.06
N ARG A 73 -8.07 0.35 19.10
CA ARG A 73 -8.04 0.87 17.74
C ARG A 73 -8.38 2.37 17.70
N PHE A 74 -7.65 3.13 16.90
CA PHE A 74 -8.04 4.48 16.49
C PHE A 74 -9.30 4.39 15.64
N LYS A 75 -10.30 5.21 15.99
CA LYS A 75 -11.52 5.37 15.19
C LYS A 75 -11.29 6.54 14.24
N LEU A 76 -10.81 6.24 13.05
CA LEU A 76 -10.52 7.24 12.02
C LEU A 76 -11.70 7.39 11.07
N THR A 77 -11.98 8.63 10.69
CA THR A 77 -12.88 8.96 9.57
C THR A 77 -12.26 8.59 8.22
N ALA A 78 -13.06 8.56 7.16
CA ALA A 78 -12.55 8.36 5.79
C ALA A 78 -11.50 9.43 5.40
N ALA A 79 -11.71 10.67 5.81
CA ALA A 79 -10.76 11.76 5.58
C ALA A 79 -9.42 11.53 6.32
N GLU A 80 -9.47 11.09 7.57
CA GLU A 80 -8.27 10.80 8.37
C GLU A 80 -7.48 9.60 7.82
N LEU A 81 -8.17 8.57 7.32
CA LEU A 81 -7.52 7.46 6.62
C LEU A 81 -6.90 7.91 5.30
N THR A 82 -7.53 8.85 4.59
CA THR A 82 -6.98 9.44 3.37
C THR A 82 -5.68 10.20 3.66
N GLU A 83 -5.63 10.99 4.73
CA GLU A 83 -4.40 11.66 5.19
C GLU A 83 -3.29 10.65 5.52
N LEU A 84 -3.66 9.56 6.20
CA LEU A 84 -2.74 8.49 6.55
C LEU A 84 -2.19 7.78 5.31
N ALA A 85 -3.05 7.46 4.33
CA ALA A 85 -2.64 6.81 3.09
C ALA A 85 -1.67 7.68 2.28
N ASN A 86 -1.92 8.98 2.18
CA ASN A 86 -1.03 9.89 1.44
C ASN A 86 0.39 9.88 2.03
N GLN A 87 0.53 9.87 3.36
CA GLN A 87 1.85 9.76 4.01
C GLN A 87 2.52 8.40 3.79
N LEU A 88 1.74 7.32 3.65
CA LEU A 88 2.26 6.01 3.26
C LEU A 88 2.74 6.01 1.79
N TYR A 89 2.06 6.71 0.89
CA TYR A 89 2.57 6.94 -0.47
C TYR A 89 3.85 7.80 -0.49
N GLU A 90 3.96 8.82 0.36
CA GLU A 90 5.21 9.58 0.53
C GLU A 90 6.37 8.71 1.04
N LEU A 91 6.07 7.70 1.86
CA LEU A 91 7.04 6.68 2.26
C LEU A 91 7.44 5.80 1.06
N LEU A 92 6.47 5.28 0.32
CA LEU A 92 6.69 4.47 -0.89
C LEU A 92 7.54 5.20 -1.93
N ALA A 93 7.37 6.52 -2.07
CA ALA A 93 8.14 7.33 -3.00
C ALA A 93 9.66 7.33 -2.75
N GLN A 94 10.12 6.78 -1.63
CA GLN A 94 11.54 6.59 -1.31
C GLN A 94 12.04 5.17 -1.67
N PHE A 95 11.15 4.21 -1.91
CA PHE A 95 11.52 2.82 -2.20
C PHE A 95 11.87 2.63 -3.66
N HIS A 96 12.78 1.71 -3.95
CA HIS A 96 13.24 1.42 -5.29
C HIS A 96 13.19 -0.08 -5.55
N GLY A 97 13.16 -0.48 -6.82
CA GLY A 97 13.27 -1.88 -7.21
C GLY A 97 12.01 -2.71 -6.94
N TYR A 98 10.91 -2.10 -6.51
CA TYR A 98 9.61 -2.76 -6.45
C TYR A 98 8.92 -2.80 -7.82
N VAL A 99 7.99 -3.75 -7.97
CA VAL A 99 7.23 -4.04 -9.19
C VAL A 99 5.85 -3.40 -9.14
N VAL A 100 5.14 -3.57 -8.02
CA VAL A 100 3.82 -2.99 -7.75
C VAL A 100 3.66 -2.70 -6.26
N ALA A 101 2.87 -1.68 -5.93
CA ALA A 101 2.57 -1.29 -4.56
C ALA A 101 1.20 -0.62 -4.45
N LYS A 102 0.57 -0.71 -3.28
CA LYS A 102 -0.70 -0.05 -2.98
C LYS A 102 -0.86 0.18 -1.48
N VAL A 103 -1.57 1.25 -1.13
CA VAL A 103 -2.08 1.49 0.22
C VAL A 103 -3.59 1.26 0.24
N GLY A 104 -4.10 0.64 1.30
CA GLY A 104 -5.54 0.52 1.50
C GLY A 104 -5.89 -0.58 2.51
N TRP A 105 -7.18 -0.94 2.53
CA TRP A 105 -7.68 -2.09 3.26
C TRP A 105 -7.46 -3.38 2.48
N ASP A 106 -6.75 -4.34 3.08
CA ASP A 106 -6.40 -5.65 2.52
C ASP A 106 -5.97 -5.59 1.03
N PRO A 107 -4.95 -4.78 0.67
CA PRO A 107 -4.60 -4.54 -0.73
C PRO A 107 -3.82 -5.70 -1.38
N GLU A 108 -3.47 -6.77 -0.66
CA GLU A 108 -2.58 -7.86 -1.10
C GLU A 108 -3.06 -8.55 -2.38
N SER A 109 -4.38 -8.68 -2.55
CA SER A 109 -4.98 -9.28 -3.76
C SER A 109 -4.77 -8.48 -5.05
N GLN A 110 -4.26 -7.25 -4.96
CA GLN A 110 -4.00 -6.37 -6.10
C GLN A 110 -2.51 -6.22 -6.38
N LEU A 111 -1.68 -7.09 -5.80
CA LEU A 111 -0.22 -6.99 -5.85
C LEU A 111 0.43 -8.10 -6.68
N ASP A 112 -0.29 -9.13 -7.13
CA ASP A 112 0.26 -10.13 -8.05
C ASP A 112 0.12 -9.67 -9.51
N PRO A 113 1.22 -9.47 -10.26
CA PRO A 113 1.14 -9.11 -11.68
C PRO A 113 0.31 -10.09 -12.53
N ALA A 114 0.28 -11.38 -12.19
CA ALA A 114 -0.53 -12.37 -12.89
C ALA A 114 -2.03 -12.10 -12.68
N GLU A 115 -2.46 -11.93 -11.42
CA GLU A 115 -3.85 -11.60 -11.09
C GLU A 115 -4.25 -10.24 -11.66
N LEU A 116 -3.33 -9.27 -11.66
CA LEU A 116 -3.54 -7.98 -12.30
C LEU A 116 -3.84 -8.11 -13.80
N SER A 117 -3.07 -8.92 -14.51
CA SER A 117 -3.27 -9.13 -15.95
C SER A 117 -4.52 -9.94 -16.33
N ASP A 118 -5.06 -10.75 -15.40
CA ASP A 118 -6.20 -11.64 -15.66
C ASP A 118 -7.46 -11.14 -14.93
N GLU A 119 -7.49 -11.32 -13.61
CA GLU A 119 -8.65 -11.09 -12.75
C GLU A 119 -9.05 -9.62 -12.63
N TRP A 120 -8.06 -8.71 -12.59
CA TRP A 120 -8.28 -7.26 -12.41
C TRP A 120 -8.10 -6.45 -13.69
N SER A 121 -8.03 -7.12 -14.84
CA SER A 121 -7.68 -6.49 -16.12
C SER A 121 -8.66 -5.39 -16.53
N ASN A 122 -9.96 -5.53 -16.22
CA ASN A 122 -10.96 -4.51 -16.54
C ASN A 122 -10.77 -3.26 -15.67
N GLU A 123 -10.60 -3.47 -14.37
CA GLU A 123 -10.44 -2.42 -13.36
C GLU A 123 -9.12 -1.66 -13.51
N LEU A 124 -8.08 -2.32 -14.02
CA LEU A 124 -6.85 -1.65 -14.45
C LEU A 124 -7.05 -0.76 -15.67
N ASN A 125 -7.77 -1.27 -16.67
CA ASN A 125 -7.99 -0.57 -17.93
C ASN A 125 -8.92 0.64 -17.79
N ASP A 126 -9.87 0.60 -16.85
CA ASP A 126 -10.75 1.73 -16.55
C ASP A 126 -10.22 2.66 -15.43
N GLY A 127 -9.12 2.25 -14.77
CA GLY A 127 -8.48 3.03 -13.71
C GLY A 127 -9.30 3.10 -12.41
N SER A 128 -10.19 2.13 -12.17
CA SER A 128 -10.94 2.02 -10.92
C SER A 128 -10.07 1.58 -9.74
N ILE A 129 -8.95 0.90 -9.99
CA ILE A 129 -7.94 0.59 -8.95
C ILE A 129 -7.06 1.81 -8.67
N HIS A 130 -7.64 2.82 -8.03
CA HIS A 130 -6.89 4.01 -7.62
C HIS A 130 -5.82 3.70 -6.56
N GLY A 131 -4.75 4.47 -6.57
CA GLY A 131 -3.60 4.30 -5.70
C GLY A 131 -2.67 3.14 -6.07
N LEU A 132 -2.94 2.40 -7.14
CA LEU A 132 -2.03 1.35 -7.60
C LEU A 132 -0.81 2.00 -8.26
N VAL A 133 0.38 1.66 -7.75
CA VAL A 133 1.66 2.11 -8.28
C VAL A 133 2.36 0.95 -8.97
N LEU A 134 2.72 1.13 -10.23
CA LEU A 134 3.36 0.13 -11.08
C LEU A 134 4.76 0.61 -11.48
N SER A 135 5.72 -0.32 -11.54
CA SER A 135 6.98 -0.07 -12.25
C SER A 135 6.68 0.21 -13.73
N GLU A 136 7.47 1.07 -14.38
CA GLU A 136 7.30 1.35 -15.82
C GLU A 136 7.41 0.10 -16.68
N LYS A 137 8.24 -0.86 -16.26
CA LYS A 137 8.37 -2.16 -16.93
C LYS A 137 7.04 -2.92 -16.90
N LEU A 138 6.44 -3.09 -15.72
CA LEU A 138 5.16 -3.78 -15.61
C LEU A 138 4.04 -3.02 -16.31
N TYR A 139 4.01 -1.68 -16.18
CA TYR A 139 3.03 -0.86 -16.88
C TYR A 139 3.08 -1.07 -18.41
N ALA A 140 4.29 -1.16 -18.99
CA ALA A 140 4.46 -1.45 -20.41
C ALA A 140 4.09 -2.90 -20.80
N GLU A 141 4.28 -3.86 -19.90
CA GLU A 141 3.91 -5.28 -20.12
C GLU A 141 2.40 -5.50 -20.09
N LEU A 142 1.67 -4.72 -19.28
CA LEU A 142 0.21 -4.82 -19.14
C LEU A 142 -0.57 -4.18 -20.31
N ASP A 143 0.08 -3.38 -21.16
CA ASP A 143 -0.53 -2.69 -22.32
C ASP A 143 -1.84 -1.96 -21.97
N LEU A 144 -1.83 -1.25 -20.83
CA LEU A 144 -3.03 -0.64 -20.27
C LEU A 144 -3.56 0.52 -21.13
N ILE A 145 -4.89 0.60 -21.26
CA ILE A 145 -5.58 1.71 -21.94
C ILE A 145 -5.57 2.98 -21.08
N ALA A 146 -5.71 2.84 -19.77
CA ALA A 146 -5.73 3.96 -18.84
C ALA A 146 -4.38 4.68 -18.81
N ASP A 147 -4.46 6.03 -18.83
CA ASP A 147 -3.28 6.87 -18.68
C ASP A 147 -2.91 6.98 -17.20
N TYR A 148 -1.82 6.32 -16.82
CA TYR A 148 -1.28 6.39 -15.46
C TYR A 148 -0.30 7.54 -15.37
N GLU A 149 -0.47 8.36 -14.34
CA GLU A 149 0.41 9.50 -14.07
C GLU A 149 1.80 9.03 -13.61
N VAL A 150 2.79 9.91 -13.71
CA VAL A 150 4.11 9.64 -13.15
C VAL A 150 4.03 9.75 -11.63
N PHE A 151 4.29 8.65 -10.92
CA PHE A 151 4.40 8.66 -9.45
C PHE A 151 5.76 9.20 -9.01
N ARG A 152 6.81 8.67 -9.64
CA ARG A 152 8.22 9.09 -9.52
C ARG A 152 9.00 8.50 -10.71
N PRO A 153 10.25 8.89 -10.99
CA PRO A 153 11.03 8.28 -12.07
C PRO A 153 11.07 6.75 -11.96
N GLY A 154 10.69 6.06 -13.05
CA GLY A 154 10.61 4.59 -13.12
C GLY A 154 9.29 3.98 -12.64
N TYR A 155 8.33 4.80 -12.21
CA TYR A 155 7.05 4.35 -11.67
C TYR A 155 5.87 5.21 -12.15
N ARG A 156 4.76 4.54 -12.47
CA ARG A 156 3.49 5.15 -12.83
C ARG A 156 2.40 4.74 -11.86
N TRP A 157 1.36 5.55 -11.73
CA TRP A 157 0.24 5.22 -10.84
C TRP A 157 -1.08 5.78 -11.33
N MET A 158 -2.16 5.15 -10.87
CA MET A 158 -3.48 5.77 -10.87
C MET A 158 -3.60 6.59 -9.59
N PRO A 159 -3.76 7.92 -9.62
CA PRO A 159 -3.77 8.75 -8.42
C PRO A 159 -4.79 8.26 -7.41
N TYR A 160 -4.37 8.18 -6.15
CA TYR A 160 -5.22 7.79 -5.04
C TYR A 160 -6.33 8.82 -4.80
N ARG A 161 -7.58 8.37 -4.71
CA ARG A 161 -8.77 9.24 -4.61
C ARG A 161 -9.27 9.44 -3.18
N GLY A 162 -8.65 8.81 -2.20
CA GLY A 162 -9.10 8.79 -0.80
C GLY A 162 -9.91 7.55 -0.45
N GLU A 163 -10.15 7.38 0.84
CA GLU A 163 -11.10 6.41 1.37
C GLU A 163 -12.53 6.96 1.33
N GLU A 164 -13.50 6.07 1.23
CA GLU A 164 -14.92 6.39 1.32
C GLU A 164 -15.50 5.98 2.69
N PRO A 165 -16.50 6.70 3.24
CA PRO A 165 -17.19 6.30 4.46
C PRO A 165 -17.82 4.92 4.33
N GLY A 166 -17.71 4.12 5.40
CA GLY A 166 -18.23 2.75 5.41
C GLY A 166 -18.06 2.05 6.75
N ASN A 167 -18.24 0.73 6.77
CA ASN A 167 -18.21 -0.06 8.01
C ASN A 167 -16.83 -0.09 8.70
N LEU A 168 -15.78 0.40 8.04
CA LEU A 168 -14.41 0.43 8.56
C LEU A 168 -14.01 1.82 9.09
N THR A 169 -14.78 2.87 8.78
CA THR A 169 -14.56 4.27 9.17
C THR A 169 -15.39 4.65 10.40
N ALA A 170 -15.10 5.81 10.97
CA ALA A 170 -15.80 6.34 12.15
C ALA A 170 -17.05 7.19 11.82
N ASP A 171 -17.16 7.63 10.57
CA ASP A 171 -18.20 8.48 10.00
C ASP A 171 -19.12 7.74 9.01
#